data_AF-A0A7X9D190-F1
#
_entry.id   AF-A0A7X9D190-F1
#
_cell.length_a   1.000
_cell.length_b   1.000
_cell.length_c   1.000
_cell.angle_alpha   90.00
_cell.angle_beta   90.00
_cell.angle_gamma   90.00
#
_symmetry.space_group_name_H-M   'P 1'
#
loop_
_entity.id
_entity.type
_entity.pdbx_description
1 polymer ?
#
loop_
_entity_poly.entity_id
_entity_poly.type
_entity_poly.pdbx_seq_one_letter_code
_entity_poly.pdbx_strand_id
1 'polypeptide(L)'
;MSKEKNDKKISKIILVSFPAVLILVAIILILKFTSKPESIPNHIAEMLDKPISLDDNIKNALLSSQIALSDKYIFYSDNNGLYRINKDGSDKLELDTGSISNINIYKDHLYYSKGEPQNTSSGNSTYYIFSQTQDGSDKSKIHEDICQRINSMLVVNDIIVYNSAVLQPDGGKNEQGTPTGKVVDKYMALTVDGKHAANIQQEQFSKLLTINFPYNRSDLDTYLREEYSDVYIKSSRYYVGDTMYFDARSNKDPKFTAIFSISKKDDKLNL
;
A
#
# COMPACT_ATOMS: atom_id res chain seq x y z
N MET A 1 20.54 -51.50 -46.36
CA MET A 1 19.11 -51.48 -45.95
C MET A 1 18.81 -50.84 -44.58
N SER A 2 19.80 -50.38 -43.79
CA SER A 2 19.54 -49.77 -42.47
C SER A 2 19.32 -48.24 -42.51
N LYS A 3 19.99 -47.52 -43.42
CA LYS A 3 19.97 -46.04 -43.48
C LYS A 3 18.64 -45.45 -43.99
N GLU A 4 18.07 -46.07 -45.03
CA GLU A 4 16.83 -45.62 -45.70
C GLU A 4 15.56 -45.76 -44.82
N LYS A 5 15.57 -46.74 -43.91
CA LYS A 5 14.48 -46.95 -42.94
C LYS A 5 14.51 -45.91 -41.81
N ASN A 6 15.68 -45.36 -41.50
CA ASN A 6 15.86 -44.37 -40.43
C ASN A 6 15.46 -42.97 -40.92
N ASP A 7 15.83 -42.58 -42.15
CA ASP A 7 15.44 -41.29 -42.74
C ASP A 7 13.91 -41.16 -42.94
N LYS A 8 13.22 -42.23 -43.35
CA LYS A 8 11.74 -42.23 -43.43
C LYS A 8 11.08 -42.10 -42.06
N LYS A 9 11.71 -42.60 -40.99
CA LYS A 9 11.18 -42.51 -39.62
C LYS A 9 11.39 -41.10 -39.04
N ILE A 10 12.56 -40.51 -39.29
CA ILE A 10 12.91 -39.14 -38.90
C ILE A 10 12.03 -38.12 -39.65
N SER A 11 11.83 -38.31 -40.96
CA SER A 11 10.93 -37.49 -41.78
C SER A 11 9.49 -37.49 -41.25
N LYS A 12 8.94 -38.65 -40.88
CA LYS A 12 7.58 -38.73 -40.30
C LYS A 12 7.46 -38.10 -38.92
N ILE A 13 8.51 -38.19 -38.09
CA ILE A 13 8.53 -37.55 -36.76
C ILE A 13 8.60 -36.03 -36.90
N ILE A 14 9.41 -35.50 -37.82
CA ILE A 14 9.52 -34.05 -38.10
C ILE A 14 8.22 -33.50 -38.72
N LEU A 15 7.57 -34.28 -39.60
CA LEU A 15 6.34 -33.84 -40.29
C LEU A 15 5.12 -33.78 -39.36
N VAL A 16 5.09 -34.57 -38.28
CA VAL A 16 4.00 -34.57 -37.29
C VAL A 16 4.27 -33.64 -36.11
N SER A 17 5.55 -33.39 -35.76
CA SER A 17 5.90 -32.49 -34.66
C SER A 17 5.78 -31.01 -35.03
N PHE A 18 6.08 -30.62 -36.27
CA PHE A 18 6.02 -29.21 -36.70
C PHE A 18 4.61 -28.58 -36.64
N PRO A 19 3.53 -29.26 -37.10
CA PRO A 19 2.17 -28.76 -36.94
C PRO A 19 1.73 -28.69 -35.47
N ALA A 20 2.15 -29.66 -34.66
CA ALA A 20 1.80 -29.69 -33.23
C ALA A 20 2.44 -28.51 -32.47
N VAL A 21 3.69 -28.17 -32.78
CA VAL A 21 4.37 -27.01 -32.20
C VAL A 21 3.71 -25.70 -32.67
N LEU A 22 3.34 -25.59 -33.95
CA LEU A 22 2.64 -24.41 -34.48
C LEU A 22 1.26 -24.24 -33.84
N ILE A 23 0.51 -25.32 -33.64
CA ILE A 23 -0.78 -25.31 -32.94
C ILE A 23 -0.58 -24.87 -31.48
N LEU A 24 0.45 -25.39 -30.80
CA LEU A 24 0.75 -25.00 -29.42
C LEU A 24 1.09 -23.50 -29.31
N VAL A 25 1.92 -22.98 -30.23
CA VAL A 25 2.26 -21.55 -30.30
C VAL A 25 1.03 -20.71 -30.63
N ALA A 26 0.18 -21.14 -31.55
CA ALA A 26 -1.08 -20.47 -31.86
C ALA A 26 -2.04 -20.48 -30.67
N ILE A 27 -2.14 -21.57 -29.91
CA ILE A 27 -2.93 -21.64 -28.67
C ILE A 27 -2.36 -20.68 -27.62
N ILE A 28 -1.04 -20.64 -27.42
CA ILE A 28 -0.40 -19.71 -26.48
C ILE A 28 -0.65 -18.25 -26.90
N LEU A 29 -0.56 -17.95 -28.20
CA LEU A 29 -0.85 -16.62 -28.74
C LEU A 29 -2.34 -16.27 -28.59
N ILE A 30 -3.25 -17.18 -28.94
CA ILE A 30 -4.70 -16.98 -28.76
C ILE A 30 -5.02 -16.78 -27.29
N LEU A 31 -4.48 -17.60 -26.37
CA LEU A 31 -4.67 -17.44 -24.93
C LEU A 31 -4.17 -16.07 -24.43
N LYS A 32 -3.00 -15.62 -24.91
CA LYS A 32 -2.47 -14.27 -24.63
C LYS A 32 -3.30 -13.13 -25.25
N PHE A 33 -3.96 -13.36 -26.39
CA PHE A 33 -4.81 -12.37 -27.06
C PHE A 33 -6.27 -12.38 -26.56
N THR A 34 -6.74 -13.47 -25.94
CA THR A 34 -8.09 -13.58 -25.36
C THR A 34 -8.17 -13.09 -23.92
N SER A 35 -7.06 -12.99 -23.20
CA SER A 35 -7.03 -12.27 -21.92
C SER A 35 -7.09 -10.77 -22.18
N LYS A 36 -8.27 -10.24 -22.49
CA LYS A 36 -8.52 -8.80 -22.32
C LYS A 36 -8.18 -8.47 -20.86
N PRO A 37 -7.44 -7.38 -20.58
CA PRO A 37 -7.32 -6.90 -19.21
C PRO A 37 -8.74 -6.76 -18.67
N GLU A 38 -9.00 -7.39 -17.52
CA GLU A 38 -10.30 -7.38 -16.88
C GLU A 38 -10.72 -5.92 -16.74
N SER A 39 -11.79 -5.53 -17.44
CA SER A 39 -12.23 -4.14 -17.44
C SER A 39 -12.73 -3.81 -16.05
N ILE A 40 -12.16 -2.78 -15.43
CA ILE A 40 -12.60 -2.29 -14.12
C ILE A 40 -14.11 -2.00 -14.21
N PRO A 41 -14.93 -2.46 -13.24
CA PRO A 41 -16.35 -2.16 -13.21
C PRO A 41 -16.61 -0.65 -13.28
N ASN A 42 -17.56 -0.20 -14.10
CA ASN A 42 -17.82 1.23 -14.33
C ASN A 42 -18.00 2.03 -13.04
N HIS A 43 -18.70 1.49 -12.04
CA HIS A 43 -18.90 2.16 -10.76
C HIS A 43 -17.59 2.38 -9.99
N ILE A 44 -16.63 1.44 -10.06
CA ILE A 44 -15.29 1.62 -9.48
C ILE A 44 -14.53 2.71 -10.25
N ALA A 45 -14.56 2.67 -11.58
CA ALA A 45 -13.90 3.67 -12.42
C ALA A 45 -14.42 5.10 -12.11
N GLU A 46 -15.74 5.27 -12.01
CA GLU A 46 -16.37 6.54 -11.63
C GLU A 46 -15.91 7.05 -10.25
N MET A 47 -15.71 6.16 -9.28
CA MET A 47 -15.22 6.53 -7.94
C MET A 47 -13.74 6.96 -7.96
N LEU A 48 -12.91 6.30 -8.77
CA LEU A 48 -11.50 6.64 -8.95
C LEU A 48 -11.30 8.00 -9.64
N ASP A 49 -12.23 8.41 -10.52
CA ASP A 49 -12.15 9.67 -11.25
C ASP A 49 -12.73 10.88 -10.49
N LYS A 50 -13.39 10.65 -9.36
CA LYS A 50 -13.91 11.74 -8.51
C LYS A 50 -12.75 12.59 -7.97
N PRO A 51 -12.89 13.93 -7.95
CA PRO A 51 -11.89 14.79 -7.34
C PRO A 51 -11.71 14.45 -5.85
N ILE A 52 -10.47 14.45 -5.38
CA ILE A 52 -10.15 14.23 -3.97
C ILE A 52 -10.06 15.57 -3.26
N SER A 53 -10.85 15.74 -2.21
CA SER A 53 -10.66 16.85 -1.26
C SER A 53 -9.52 16.49 -0.30
N LEU A 54 -8.35 17.12 -0.46
CA LEU A 54 -7.18 16.89 0.40
C LEU A 54 -7.39 17.50 1.80
N ASP A 55 -8.20 16.84 2.62
CA ASP A 55 -8.32 17.14 4.04
C ASP A 55 -7.16 16.53 4.86
N ASP A 56 -7.14 16.80 6.16
CA ASP A 56 -6.08 16.34 7.04
C ASP A 56 -6.08 14.82 7.24
N ASN A 57 -7.24 14.15 7.16
CA ASN A 57 -7.31 12.69 7.26
C ASN A 57 -6.58 12.06 6.06
N ILE A 58 -6.84 12.56 4.86
CA ILE A 58 -6.22 12.06 3.62
C ILE A 58 -4.71 12.37 3.62
N LYS A 59 -4.31 13.59 3.99
CA LYS A 59 -2.88 13.93 4.09
C LYS A 59 -2.15 13.01 5.07
N ASN A 60 -2.74 12.77 6.23
CA ASN A 60 -2.12 11.96 7.28
C ASN A 60 -2.07 10.48 6.88
N ALA A 61 -3.13 9.93 6.27
CA ALA A 61 -3.13 8.57 5.75
C ALA A 61 -2.04 8.33 4.69
N LEU A 62 -1.77 9.32 3.84
CA LEU A 62 -0.75 9.25 2.80
C LEU A 62 0.68 9.46 3.31
N LEU A 63 0.84 10.00 4.51
CA LEU A 63 2.14 10.27 5.12
C LEU A 63 2.53 9.26 6.21
N SER A 64 1.54 8.70 6.90
CA SER A 64 1.74 7.82 8.04
C SER A 64 0.87 6.58 7.91
N SER A 65 1.51 5.42 7.86
CA SER A 65 0.78 4.15 7.96
C SER A 65 0.33 3.85 9.40
N GLN A 66 0.84 4.56 10.41
CA GLN A 66 0.69 4.16 11.81
C GLN A 66 -0.06 5.17 12.67
N ILE A 67 -0.43 6.34 12.15
CA ILE A 67 -1.12 7.39 12.91
C ILE A 67 -2.20 8.03 12.04
N ALA A 68 -3.38 8.24 12.62
CA ALA A 68 -4.44 9.06 12.06
C ALA A 68 -5.01 10.01 13.13
N LEU A 69 -5.55 11.15 12.69
CA LEU A 69 -6.04 12.21 13.58
C LEU A 69 -7.48 12.55 13.20
N SER A 70 -8.39 12.54 14.16
CA SER A 70 -9.72 13.16 14.01
C SER A 70 -9.75 14.50 14.72
N ASP A 71 -10.92 15.15 14.76
CA ASP A 71 -11.12 16.35 15.58
C ASP A 71 -10.88 16.09 17.08
N LYS A 72 -11.21 14.89 17.57
CA LYS A 72 -11.23 14.57 19.01
C LYS A 72 -10.08 13.68 19.46
N TYR A 73 -9.64 12.77 18.59
CA TYR A 73 -8.77 11.66 18.96
C TYR A 73 -7.53 11.57 18.09
N ILE A 74 -6.48 10.99 18.67
CA ILE A 74 -5.33 10.44 17.97
C ILE A 74 -5.52 8.93 17.94
N PHE A 75 -5.39 8.34 16.75
CA PHE A 75 -5.35 6.91 16.55
C PHE A 75 -3.94 6.51 16.16
N TYR A 76 -3.43 5.46 16.77
CA TYR A 76 -2.09 5.00 16.46
C TYR A 76 -1.96 3.50 16.65
N SER A 77 -1.07 2.88 15.87
CA SER A 77 -0.66 1.49 16.07
C SER A 77 0.74 1.40 16.66
N ASP A 78 0.95 0.34 17.44
CA ASP A 78 2.28 -0.10 17.86
C ASP A 78 2.43 -1.62 17.61
N ASN A 79 3.46 -2.25 18.18
CA ASN A 79 3.70 -3.68 18.00
C ASN A 79 2.61 -4.58 18.61
N ASN A 80 1.78 -4.05 19.51
CA ASN A 80 0.75 -4.79 20.25
C ASN A 80 -0.63 -4.63 19.63
N GLY A 81 -0.93 -3.48 19.02
CA GLY A 81 -2.26 -3.23 18.49
C GLY A 81 -2.54 -1.80 18.04
N LEU A 82 -3.83 -1.50 17.93
CA LEU A 82 -4.38 -0.21 17.54
C LEU A 82 -5.04 0.43 18.76
N TYR A 83 -4.69 1.68 18.97
CA TYR A 83 -5.13 2.46 20.11
C TYR A 83 -5.77 3.77 19.66
N ARG A 84 -6.63 4.29 20.53
CA ARG A 84 -7.15 5.64 20.50
C ARG A 84 -6.74 6.35 21.79
N ILE A 85 -6.47 7.64 21.70
CA ILE A 85 -6.26 8.50 22.85
C ILE A 85 -6.88 9.88 22.57
N ASN A 86 -7.32 10.57 23.61
CA ASN A 86 -7.73 11.98 23.47
C ASN A 86 -6.52 12.83 23.07
N LYS A 87 -6.74 13.97 22.43
CA LYS A 87 -5.65 14.89 22.03
C LYS A 87 -4.87 15.47 23.22
N ASP A 88 -5.46 15.48 24.42
CA ASP A 88 -4.79 15.89 25.66
C ASP A 88 -4.00 14.75 26.33
N GLY A 89 -4.01 13.55 25.73
CA GLY A 89 -3.32 12.36 26.25
C GLY A 89 -4.12 11.55 27.26
N SER A 90 -5.38 11.91 27.55
CA SER A 90 -6.27 11.13 28.42
C SER A 90 -7.02 10.03 27.66
N ASP A 91 -7.72 9.17 28.41
CA ASP A 91 -8.64 8.13 27.89
C ASP A 91 -8.08 7.22 26.79
N LYS A 92 -6.86 6.70 27.00
CA LYS A 92 -6.30 5.67 26.14
C LYS A 92 -7.22 4.45 26.10
N LEU A 93 -7.62 4.03 24.90
CA LEU A 93 -8.46 2.87 24.63
C LEU A 93 -7.76 1.97 23.60
N GLU A 94 -7.70 0.66 23.88
CA GLU A 94 -7.30 -0.35 22.89
C GLU A 94 -8.51 -0.71 22.01
N LEU A 95 -8.35 -0.61 20.69
CA LEU A 95 -9.41 -0.89 19.71
C LEU A 95 -9.25 -2.27 19.06
N ASP A 96 -8.01 -2.71 18.84
CA ASP A 96 -7.68 -4.01 18.24
C ASP A 96 -6.24 -4.41 18.60
N THR A 97 -5.93 -5.69 18.46
CA THR A 97 -4.61 -6.26 18.76
C THR A 97 -3.93 -6.83 17.52
N GLY A 98 -2.61 -6.94 17.54
CA GLY A 98 -1.79 -7.54 16.47
C GLY A 98 -1.16 -6.51 15.52
N SER A 99 -0.64 -7.00 14.40
CA SER A 99 0.11 -6.17 13.45
C SER A 99 -0.83 -5.31 12.59
N ILE A 100 -0.98 -4.04 12.98
CA ILE A 100 -1.87 -3.08 12.35
C ILE A 100 -1.07 -2.00 11.62
N SER A 101 -1.56 -1.59 10.45
CA SER A 101 -0.96 -0.52 9.65
C SER A 101 -1.97 0.08 8.67
N ASN A 102 -1.56 1.13 7.98
CA ASN A 102 -2.33 1.91 7.01
C ASN A 102 -3.64 2.49 7.58
N ILE A 103 -3.54 3.15 8.74
CA ILE A 103 -4.72 3.73 9.41
C ILE A 103 -5.24 4.92 8.59
N ASN A 104 -6.54 4.89 8.30
CA ASN A 104 -7.28 5.91 7.57
C ASN A 104 -8.54 6.30 8.36
N ILE A 105 -8.98 7.55 8.23
CA ILE A 105 -10.28 8.00 8.75
C ILE A 105 -11.09 8.51 7.57
N TYR A 106 -12.31 7.98 7.42
CA TYR A 106 -13.22 8.40 6.36
C TYR A 106 -14.67 8.31 6.83
N LYS A 107 -15.42 9.42 6.71
CA LYS A 107 -16.81 9.57 7.19
C LYS A 107 -17.01 9.02 8.61
N ASP A 108 -16.18 9.48 9.54
CA ASP A 108 -16.17 9.09 10.96
C ASP A 108 -15.84 7.62 11.28
N HIS A 109 -15.51 6.80 10.29
CA HIS A 109 -15.03 5.43 10.48
C HIS A 109 -13.51 5.35 10.35
N LEU A 110 -12.90 4.45 11.13
CA LEU A 110 -11.53 3.99 10.92
C LEU A 110 -11.51 2.88 9.88
N TYR A 111 -10.50 2.94 9.03
CA TYR A 111 -10.12 1.86 8.13
C TYR A 111 -8.65 1.53 8.34
N TYR A 112 -8.31 0.26 8.39
CA TYR A 112 -6.92 -0.16 8.60
C TYR A 112 -6.67 -1.55 8.05
N SER A 113 -5.41 -1.83 7.79
CA SER A 113 -4.94 -3.16 7.41
C SER A 113 -4.37 -3.91 8.62
N LYS A 114 -4.60 -5.22 8.67
CA LYS A 114 -4.12 -6.11 9.72
C LYS A 114 -3.52 -7.36 9.11
N GLY A 115 -2.28 -7.69 9.48
CA GLY A 115 -1.63 -8.94 9.10
C GLY A 115 -1.87 -10.04 10.13
N GLU A 116 -2.15 -11.25 9.66
CA GLU A 116 -2.03 -12.44 10.50
C GLU A 116 -0.56 -12.75 10.81
N PRO A 117 -0.23 -13.28 12.00
CA PRO A 117 1.09 -13.80 12.28
C PRO A 117 1.52 -14.79 11.19
N GLN A 118 2.75 -14.64 10.70
CA GLN A 118 3.31 -15.49 9.65
C GLN A 118 3.33 -16.96 10.09
N ASN A 119 2.32 -17.72 9.70
CA ASN A 119 2.18 -19.15 9.98
C ASN A 119 2.33 -20.01 8.74
N THR A 120 2.63 -19.43 7.57
CA THR A 120 2.61 -20.18 6.31
C THR A 120 4.01 -20.40 5.75
N SER A 121 4.22 -21.63 5.29
CA SER A 121 5.38 -22.02 4.49
C SER A 121 5.34 -21.48 3.06
N SER A 122 4.36 -20.64 2.71
CA SER A 122 4.14 -20.12 1.35
C SER A 122 4.87 -18.81 1.05
N GLY A 123 5.39 -18.14 2.09
CA GLY A 123 6.03 -16.83 1.98
C GLY A 123 5.06 -15.65 1.83
N ASN A 124 3.76 -15.91 1.68
CA ASN A 124 2.66 -14.94 1.82
C ASN A 124 1.85 -15.24 3.09
N SER A 125 1.21 -14.23 3.66
CA SER A 125 0.28 -14.35 4.78
C SER A 125 -1.09 -13.79 4.41
N THR A 126 -2.10 -14.12 5.21
CA THR A 126 -3.39 -13.47 5.10
C THR A 126 -3.31 -12.08 5.71
N TYR A 127 -3.75 -11.08 4.95
CA TYR A 127 -3.96 -9.72 5.39
C TYR A 127 -5.44 -9.38 5.25
N TYR A 128 -5.93 -8.56 6.16
CA TYR A 128 -7.31 -8.08 6.15
C TYR A 128 -7.34 -6.57 6.08
N ILE A 129 -8.41 -6.05 5.50
CA ILE A 129 -8.81 -4.63 5.63
C ILE A 129 -10.08 -4.61 6.46
N PHE A 130 -10.07 -3.82 7.54
CA PHE A 130 -11.18 -3.64 8.46
C PHE A 130 -11.74 -2.23 8.36
N SER A 131 -13.03 -2.09 8.67
CA SER A 131 -13.71 -0.85 9.02
C SER A 131 -14.18 -0.96 10.46
N GLN A 132 -14.06 0.12 11.25
CA GLN A 132 -14.65 0.18 12.58
C GLN A 132 -15.03 1.61 12.98
N THR A 133 -15.94 1.75 13.94
CA THR A 133 -16.23 3.03 14.60
C THR A 133 -15.03 3.50 15.44
N GLN A 134 -14.94 4.81 15.68
CA GLN A 134 -13.87 5.41 16.48
C GLN A 134 -13.83 4.98 17.94
N ASP A 135 -14.86 4.32 18.44
CA ASP A 135 -14.91 3.72 19.77
C ASP A 135 -14.79 2.19 19.76
N GLY A 136 -14.65 1.57 18.59
CA GLY A 136 -14.55 0.12 18.42
C GLY A 136 -15.86 -0.64 18.62
N SER A 137 -16.99 0.04 18.82
CA SER A 137 -18.29 -0.59 19.09
C SER A 137 -18.87 -1.35 17.89
N ASP A 138 -18.55 -0.93 16.66
CA ASP A 138 -18.90 -1.63 15.43
C ASP A 138 -17.64 -1.84 14.59
N LYS A 139 -17.39 -3.10 14.20
CA LYS A 139 -16.20 -3.53 13.47
C LYS A 139 -16.57 -4.60 12.47
N SER A 140 -16.13 -4.43 11.23
CA SER A 140 -16.36 -5.36 10.14
C SER A 140 -15.11 -5.59 9.29
N LYS A 141 -14.91 -6.85 8.87
CA LYS A 141 -13.92 -7.19 7.84
C LYS A 141 -14.48 -6.77 6.48
N ILE A 142 -13.76 -5.92 5.77
CA ILE A 142 -14.11 -5.45 4.43
C ILE A 142 -13.50 -6.35 3.37
N HIS A 143 -12.23 -6.74 3.56
CA HIS A 143 -11.50 -7.51 2.56
C HIS A 143 -10.46 -8.43 3.18
N GLU A 144 -10.07 -9.44 2.41
CA GLU A 144 -9.03 -10.41 2.71
C GLU A 144 -8.15 -10.58 1.47
N ASP A 145 -6.83 -10.45 1.65
CA ASP A 145 -5.84 -10.59 0.57
C ASP A 145 -4.70 -11.49 1.04
N ILE A 146 -4.13 -12.26 0.11
CA ILE A 146 -3.00 -13.16 0.38
C ILE A 146 -1.74 -12.50 -0.19
N CYS A 147 -0.90 -11.97 0.70
CA CYS A 147 0.27 -11.19 0.31
C CYS A 147 1.34 -11.22 1.42
N GLN A 148 2.55 -10.74 1.13
CA GLN A 148 3.58 -10.56 2.15
C GLN A 148 3.26 -9.38 3.07
N ARG A 149 2.64 -8.33 2.51
CA ARG A 149 2.20 -7.11 3.21
C ARG A 149 1.32 -6.23 2.33
N ILE A 150 0.47 -5.43 2.97
CA ILE A 150 -0.16 -4.25 2.36
C ILE A 150 0.78 -3.06 2.58
N ASN A 151 1.35 -2.53 1.50
CA ASN A 151 2.38 -1.48 1.54
C ASN A 151 1.78 -0.10 1.84
N SER A 152 0.66 0.22 1.19
CA SER A 152 -0.05 1.49 1.38
C SER A 152 -1.52 1.33 1.06
N MET A 153 -2.35 2.14 1.72
CA MET A 153 -3.81 2.16 1.54
C MET A 153 -4.33 3.58 1.74
N LEU A 154 -5.28 3.97 0.91
CA LEU A 154 -6.01 5.22 0.98
C LEU A 154 -7.51 4.96 0.91
N VAL A 155 -8.27 5.61 1.79
CA VAL A 155 -9.74 5.58 1.76
C VAL A 155 -10.27 6.96 1.41
N VAL A 156 -10.98 7.05 0.29
CA VAL A 156 -11.51 8.31 -0.25
C VAL A 156 -12.68 8.03 -1.17
N ASN A 157 -13.62 8.95 -1.34
CA ASN A 157 -14.68 8.84 -2.35
C ASN A 157 -15.49 7.51 -2.31
N ASP A 158 -15.66 6.96 -1.11
CA ASP A 158 -16.30 5.66 -0.82
C ASP A 158 -15.55 4.44 -1.40
N ILE A 159 -14.28 4.63 -1.77
CA ILE A 159 -13.37 3.60 -2.28
C ILE A 159 -12.14 3.46 -1.39
N ILE A 160 -11.65 2.24 -1.25
CA ILE A 160 -10.37 1.93 -0.64
C ILE A 160 -9.45 1.48 -1.77
N VAL A 161 -8.35 2.20 -1.96
CA VAL A 161 -7.29 1.81 -2.90
C VAL A 161 -6.08 1.39 -2.10
N TYR A 162 -5.47 0.27 -2.47
CA TYR A 162 -4.30 -0.23 -1.76
C TYR A 162 -3.36 -0.96 -2.71
N ASN A 163 -2.10 -1.08 -2.30
CA ASN A 163 -1.16 -1.97 -2.96
C ASN A 163 -0.61 -3.00 -2.00
N SER A 164 -0.51 -4.24 -2.47
CA SER A 164 0.07 -5.36 -1.74
C SER A 164 1.30 -5.91 -2.45
N ALA A 165 2.30 -6.31 -1.67
CA ALA A 165 3.48 -7.02 -2.15
C ALA A 165 3.20 -8.51 -2.08
N VAL A 166 3.22 -9.21 -3.20
CA VAL A 166 2.91 -10.64 -3.31
C VAL A 166 4.16 -11.38 -3.73
N LEU A 167 4.56 -12.40 -2.97
CA LEU A 167 5.58 -13.35 -3.41
C LEU A 167 4.97 -14.28 -4.45
N GLN A 168 5.55 -14.30 -5.65
CA GLN A 168 5.32 -15.31 -6.67
C GLN A 168 6.43 -16.35 -6.58
N PRO A 169 6.15 -17.54 -6.00
CA PRO A 169 7.17 -18.56 -5.81
C PRO A 169 7.70 -19.07 -7.16
N ASP A 170 9.01 -19.28 -7.25
CA ASP A 170 9.67 -19.91 -8.41
C ASP A 170 9.76 -21.44 -8.30
N GLY A 171 9.19 -22.01 -7.22
CA GLY A 171 9.24 -23.43 -6.89
C GLY A 171 10.46 -23.84 -6.04
N GLY A 172 11.42 -22.93 -5.85
CA GLY A 172 12.58 -23.14 -4.99
C GLY A 172 12.33 -22.81 -3.52
N LYS A 173 13.30 -23.18 -2.69
CA LYS A 173 13.37 -22.84 -1.26
C LYS A 173 14.80 -22.46 -0.89
N ASN A 174 14.96 -21.52 0.04
CA ASN A 174 16.26 -21.20 0.62
C ASN A 174 16.69 -22.25 1.67
N GLU A 175 17.87 -22.08 2.25
CA GLU A 175 18.44 -22.99 3.26
C GLU A 175 17.55 -23.14 4.50
N GLN A 176 16.73 -22.13 4.82
CA GLN A 176 15.75 -22.17 5.91
C GLN A 176 14.39 -22.78 5.49
N GLY A 177 14.26 -23.29 4.27
CA GLY A 177 13.03 -23.90 3.76
C GLY A 177 11.93 -22.89 3.38
N THR A 178 12.25 -21.59 3.35
CA THR A 178 11.34 -20.52 2.92
C THR A 178 11.28 -20.47 1.39
N PRO A 179 10.09 -20.33 0.77
CA PRO A 179 9.99 -20.22 -0.69
C PRO A 179 10.81 -19.07 -1.26
N THR A 180 11.49 -19.34 -2.37
CA THR A 180 12.14 -18.32 -3.20
C THR A 180 11.17 -17.86 -4.30
N GLY A 181 11.43 -16.68 -4.86
CA GLY A 181 10.59 -16.16 -5.92
C GLY A 181 10.74 -14.65 -6.11
N LYS A 182 9.85 -14.09 -6.93
CA LYS A 182 9.78 -12.66 -7.20
C LYS A 182 8.68 -12.02 -6.38
N VAL A 183 9.00 -10.93 -5.69
CA VAL A 183 7.97 -10.06 -5.09
C VAL A 183 7.44 -9.12 -6.17
N VAL A 184 6.12 -9.10 -6.34
CA VAL A 184 5.42 -8.22 -7.28
C VAL A 184 4.42 -7.35 -6.53
N ASP A 185 4.27 -6.11 -6.97
CA ASP A 185 3.20 -5.24 -6.46
C ASP A 185 1.90 -5.53 -7.21
N LYS A 186 0.81 -5.64 -6.44
CA LYS A 186 -0.56 -5.73 -6.94
C LYS A 186 -1.31 -4.49 -6.44
N TYR A 187 -2.05 -3.83 -7.34
CA TYR A 187 -2.82 -2.64 -7.03
C TYR A 187 -4.31 -2.97 -7.11
N MET A 188 -5.04 -2.57 -6.10
CA MET A 188 -6.43 -2.96 -5.89
C MET A 188 -7.27 -1.74 -5.53
N ALA A 189 -8.53 -1.78 -5.97
CA ALA A 189 -9.56 -0.86 -5.54
C ALA A 189 -10.77 -1.68 -5.06
N LEU A 190 -11.38 -1.27 -3.94
CA LEU A 190 -12.58 -1.90 -3.41
C LEU A 190 -13.56 -0.85 -2.86
N THR A 191 -14.86 -1.12 -2.91
CA THR A 191 -15.84 -0.26 -2.24
C THR A 191 -15.69 -0.37 -0.73
N VAL A 192 -15.96 0.71 0.01
CA VAL A 192 -15.85 0.73 1.48
C VAL A 192 -16.75 -0.30 2.18
N ASP A 193 -17.78 -0.81 1.51
CA ASP A 193 -18.65 -1.88 1.98
C ASP A 193 -18.15 -3.30 1.59
N GLY A 194 -17.04 -3.40 0.88
CA GLY A 194 -16.39 -4.65 0.49
C GLY A 194 -17.09 -5.45 -0.61
N LYS A 195 -18.21 -4.97 -1.16
CA LYS A 195 -19.02 -5.72 -2.13
C LYS A 195 -18.40 -5.80 -3.51
N HIS A 196 -17.60 -4.82 -3.88
CA HIS A 196 -16.97 -4.76 -5.19
C HIS A 196 -15.47 -4.52 -5.04
N ALA A 197 -14.69 -5.23 -5.84
CA ALA A 197 -13.25 -5.09 -5.91
C ALA A 197 -12.75 -5.28 -7.34
N ALA A 198 -11.65 -4.62 -7.69
CA ALA A 198 -11.00 -4.76 -8.98
C ALA A 198 -9.49 -4.55 -8.85
N ASN A 199 -8.73 -5.25 -9.70
CA ASN A 199 -7.34 -4.88 -9.95
C ASN A 199 -7.31 -3.56 -10.71
N ILE A 200 -6.40 -2.66 -10.34
CA ILE A 200 -6.17 -1.39 -11.03
C ILE A 200 -4.74 -1.30 -11.54
N GLN A 201 -4.48 -0.39 -12.46
CA GLN A 201 -3.12 -0.12 -12.93
C GLN A 201 -2.34 0.71 -11.90
N GLN A 202 -1.01 0.54 -11.89
CA GLN A 202 -0.11 1.35 -11.06
C GLN A 202 -0.32 2.85 -11.28
N GLU A 203 -0.54 3.29 -12.52
CA GLU A 203 -0.75 4.69 -12.85
C GLU A 203 -2.00 5.27 -12.18
N GLN A 204 -3.11 4.50 -12.18
CA GLN A 204 -4.36 4.90 -11.51
C GLN A 204 -4.15 5.01 -10.00
N PHE A 205 -3.41 4.06 -9.42
CA PHE A 205 -3.04 4.10 -8.00
C PHE A 205 -2.17 5.33 -7.68
N SER A 206 -1.06 5.51 -8.40
CA SER A 206 -0.13 6.62 -8.20
C SER A 206 -0.79 7.99 -8.33
N LYS A 207 -1.76 8.15 -9.24
CA LYS A 207 -2.53 9.40 -9.39
C LYS A 207 -3.27 9.79 -8.10
N LEU A 208 -3.80 8.82 -7.36
CA LEU A 208 -4.54 9.07 -6.11
C LEU A 208 -3.63 9.31 -4.91
N LEU A 209 -2.45 8.68 -4.88
CA LEU A 209 -1.48 8.84 -3.78
C LEU A 209 -0.55 10.03 -3.98
N THR A 210 -0.59 10.70 -5.14
CA THR A 210 0.21 11.90 -5.36
C THR A 210 -0.44 13.06 -4.63
N ILE A 211 0.07 13.37 -3.43
CA ILE A 211 -0.14 14.68 -2.82
C ILE A 211 0.89 15.63 -3.43
N ASN A 212 0.41 16.69 -4.08
CA ASN A 212 1.22 17.89 -4.27
C ASN A 212 1.39 18.56 -2.91
N PHE A 213 2.34 18.07 -2.11
CA PHE A 213 2.68 18.73 -0.86
C PHE A 213 3.16 20.14 -1.19
N PRO A 214 2.72 21.17 -0.45
CA PRO A 214 3.19 22.53 -0.66
C PRO A 214 4.71 22.66 -0.50
N TYR A 215 5.32 21.81 0.33
CA TYR A 215 6.77 21.75 0.53
C TYR A 215 7.28 20.34 0.26
N ASN A 216 8.11 20.21 -0.78
CA ASN A 216 8.89 19.02 -1.01
C ASN A 216 10.13 19.00 -0.09
N ARG A 217 10.90 17.91 -0.10
CA ARG A 217 12.08 17.77 0.75
C ARG A 217 13.11 18.90 0.53
N SER A 218 13.33 19.30 -0.72
CA SER A 218 14.24 20.39 -1.07
C SER A 218 13.78 21.73 -0.50
N ASP A 219 12.47 21.99 -0.49
CA ASP A 219 11.91 23.22 0.07
C ASP A 219 12.16 23.26 1.59
N LEU A 220 11.85 22.16 2.28
CA LEU A 220 12.06 22.03 3.73
C LEU A 220 13.55 22.06 4.11
N ASP A 221 14.43 21.42 3.32
CA ASP A 221 15.88 21.46 3.52
C ASP A 221 16.41 22.90 3.34
N THR A 222 15.78 23.71 2.49
CA THR A 222 16.10 25.14 2.33
C THR A 222 15.74 25.91 3.59
N TYR A 223 14.51 25.77 4.08
CA TYR A 223 14.06 26.43 5.33
C TYR A 223 14.92 26.05 6.54
N LEU A 224 15.27 24.78 6.69
CA LEU A 224 16.11 24.33 7.81
C LEU A 224 17.53 24.89 7.73
N ARG A 225 18.13 25.02 6.54
CA ARG A 225 19.51 25.47 6.40
C ARG A 225 19.73 26.92 6.82
N GLU A 226 18.68 27.75 6.83
CA GLU A 226 18.79 29.15 7.22
C GLU A 226 19.18 29.30 8.70
N GLU A 227 18.55 28.52 9.59
CA GLU A 227 18.77 28.62 11.04
C GLU A 227 19.41 27.38 11.67
N TYR A 228 19.31 26.23 11.00
CA TYR A 228 19.74 24.92 11.51
C TYR A 228 20.54 24.15 10.45
N SER A 229 21.70 24.68 10.05
CA SER A 229 22.57 24.06 9.01
C SER A 229 23.07 22.65 9.35
N ASP A 230 23.00 22.25 10.62
CA ASP A 230 23.49 20.99 11.15
C ASP A 230 22.38 19.94 11.40
N VAL A 231 21.14 20.19 10.98
CA VAL A 231 20.07 19.19 11.03
C VAL A 231 19.63 18.77 9.63
N TYR A 232 19.11 17.55 9.51
CA TYR A 232 18.50 17.05 8.28
C TYR A 232 17.15 16.41 8.57
N ILE A 233 16.25 16.49 7.59
CA ILE A 233 14.89 15.99 7.70
C ILE A 233 14.89 14.46 7.73
N LYS A 234 14.15 13.91 8.69
CA LYS A 234 13.76 12.51 8.73
C LYS A 234 12.43 12.32 7.98
N SER A 235 12.17 11.08 7.59
CA SER A 235 11.06 10.75 6.68
C SER A 235 9.65 11.07 7.22
N SER A 236 9.50 11.36 8.50
CA SER A 236 8.20 11.49 9.16
C SER A 236 7.65 12.90 9.00
N ARG A 237 6.48 13.01 8.39
CA ARG A 237 5.74 14.27 8.21
C ARG A 237 4.29 14.02 8.61
N TYR A 238 3.63 14.97 9.25
CA TYR A 238 2.20 14.91 9.55
C TYR A 238 1.59 16.31 9.50
N TYR A 239 0.27 16.43 9.36
CA TYR A 239 -0.43 17.72 9.25
C TYR A 239 -1.48 17.90 10.36
N VAL A 240 -1.58 19.13 10.85
CA VAL A 240 -2.68 19.63 11.67
C VAL A 240 -3.15 20.96 11.05
N GLY A 241 -4.31 20.95 10.39
CA GLY A 241 -4.80 22.08 9.60
C GLY A 241 -3.86 22.44 8.45
N ASP A 242 -3.47 23.72 8.40
CA ASP A 242 -2.53 24.26 7.41
C ASP A 242 -1.05 24.09 7.81
N THR A 243 -0.77 23.42 8.94
CA THR A 243 0.58 23.28 9.49
C THR A 243 1.10 21.87 9.31
N MET A 244 2.25 21.75 8.63
CA MET A 244 3.02 20.51 8.54
C MET A 244 3.96 20.43 9.74
N TYR A 245 4.07 19.26 10.35
CA TYR A 245 5.06 18.91 11.35
C TYR A 245 5.99 17.83 10.80
N PHE A 246 7.27 17.89 11.15
CA PHE A 246 8.26 16.92 10.69
C PHE A 246 9.43 16.80 11.66
N ASP A 247 10.04 15.62 11.72
CA ASP A 247 11.22 15.42 12.54
C ASP A 247 12.51 15.73 11.78
N ALA A 248 13.45 16.43 12.41
CA ALA A 248 14.80 16.59 11.90
C ALA A 248 15.82 16.18 12.96
N ARG A 249 16.95 15.65 12.50
CA ARG A 249 18.00 15.08 13.36
C ARG A 249 19.30 15.84 13.18
N SER A 250 20.00 16.12 14.27
CA SER A 250 21.33 16.70 14.18
C SER A 250 22.35 15.74 13.54
N ASN A 251 23.26 16.31 12.77
CA ASN A 251 24.41 15.64 12.19
C ASN A 251 25.67 15.73 13.10
N LYS A 252 25.62 16.54 14.16
CA LYS A 252 26.68 16.74 15.17
C LYS A 252 26.27 16.21 16.53
N ASP A 253 27.28 15.77 17.30
CA ASP A 253 27.08 15.34 18.67
C ASP A 253 26.87 16.54 19.62
N PRO A 254 25.99 16.43 20.63
CA PRO A 254 25.13 15.27 20.90
C PRO A 254 24.01 15.15 19.87
N LYS A 255 23.76 13.92 19.38
CA LYS A 255 22.64 13.67 18.46
C LYS A 255 21.31 13.93 19.14
N PHE A 256 20.51 14.83 18.57
CA PHE A 256 19.14 15.06 18.99
C PHE A 256 18.17 14.95 17.81
N THR A 257 16.90 14.72 18.13
CA THR A 257 15.78 14.85 17.20
C THR A 257 14.91 16.00 17.69
N ALA A 258 14.56 16.91 16.80
CA ALA A 258 13.61 17.99 17.05
C ALA A 258 12.41 17.84 16.12
N ILE A 259 11.24 18.25 16.59
CA ILE A 259 10.02 18.31 15.79
C ILE A 259 9.88 19.77 15.35
N PHE A 260 9.87 20.00 14.05
CA PHE A 260 9.64 21.30 13.45
C PHE A 260 8.20 21.38 12.96
N SER A 261 7.72 22.59 12.78
CA SER A 261 6.47 22.86 12.06
C SER A 261 6.60 24.01 11.08
N ILE A 262 5.86 23.96 9.98
CA ILE A 262 5.76 25.04 9.00
C ILE A 262 4.30 25.18 8.58
N SER A 263 3.78 26.41 8.63
CA SER A 263 2.39 26.70 8.24
C SER A 263 2.33 27.32 6.85
N LYS A 264 1.34 26.90 6.05
CA LYS A 264 1.08 27.52 4.75
C LYS A 264 0.64 28.98 4.86
N LYS A 265 0.18 29.41 6.04
CA LYS A 265 -0.33 30.78 6.23
C LYS A 265 0.77 31.83 6.29
N ASP A 266 1.95 31.47 6.79
CA ASP A 266 3.02 32.41 7.05
C ASP A 266 4.40 31.95 6.53
N ASP A 267 4.51 30.73 6.01
CA ASP A 267 5.76 30.12 5.53
C ASP A 267 6.87 30.14 6.60
N LYS A 268 6.50 30.19 7.90
CA LYS A 268 7.46 30.27 8.99
C LYS A 268 7.75 28.89 9.57
N LEU A 269 9.04 28.57 9.60
CA LEU A 269 9.55 27.44 10.35
C LEU A 269 9.48 27.76 11.85
N ASN A 270 8.88 26.86 12.63
CA ASN A 270 8.83 26.93 14.08
C ASN A 270 9.43 25.64 14.67
N LEU A 271 10.23 25.81 15.72
CA LEU A 271 10.79 24.74 16.55
C LEU A 271 9.84 24.43 17.73
#